data_AF-A0A550CE70-F1
#
_entry.id   AF-A0A550CE70-F1
#
_cell.length_a   1.000
_cell.length_b   1.000
_cell.length_c   1.000
_cell.angle_alpha   90.00
_cell.angle_beta   90.00
_cell.angle_gamma   90.00
#
_symmetry.space_group_name_H-M   'P 1'
#
loop_
_entity.id
_entity.type
_entity.pdbx_description
1 polymer ?
#
loop_
_entity_poly.entity_id
_entity_poly.type
_entity_poly.pdbx_seq_one_letter_code
_entity_poly.pdbx_strand_id
1 'polypeptide(L)'
;MSFAPTEAHIRNMFETNAFEAIDPDVRWVIANEEGACVPGFSMQGVFNLAEWMEKVFTPLRARLTSPPKAEVIRLYITGMTAIVEIKGTATQKNGEPYNNSYCWILTFSPDTGKIVEIHEYLDTAMLRDVLQNNKVEG
;
A
#
# COMPACT_ATOMS: atom_id res chain seq x y z
N MET A 1 16.78 7.85 -22.32
CA MET A 1 15.51 8.59 -22.30
C MET A 1 15.16 8.83 -20.84
N SER A 2 14.73 10.02 -20.46
CA SER A 2 14.23 10.29 -19.10
C SER A 2 12.92 9.54 -18.89
N PHE A 3 12.74 8.89 -17.75
CA PHE A 3 11.49 8.19 -17.43
C PHE A 3 10.34 9.19 -17.28
N ALA A 4 9.15 8.81 -17.72
CA ALA A 4 7.90 9.50 -17.42
C ALA A 4 6.80 8.47 -17.15
N PRO A 5 6.09 8.57 -16.01
CA PRO A 5 5.02 7.63 -15.70
C PRO A 5 3.86 7.80 -16.70
N THR A 6 3.30 6.68 -17.15
CA THR A 6 2.12 6.65 -18.02
C THR A 6 1.02 5.83 -17.36
N GLU A 7 -0.23 6.05 -17.74
CA GLU A 7 -1.34 5.26 -17.20
C GLU A 7 -1.14 3.74 -17.41
N ALA A 8 -0.65 3.34 -18.58
CA ALA A 8 -0.34 1.95 -18.87
C ALA A 8 0.75 1.39 -17.95
N HIS A 9 1.81 2.17 -17.67
CA HIS A 9 2.86 1.77 -16.74
C HIS A 9 2.29 1.53 -15.34
N ILE A 10 1.51 2.48 -14.81
CA ILE A 10 0.94 2.40 -13.46
C ILE A 10 -0.03 1.21 -13.35
N ARG A 11 -0.94 1.04 -14.32
CA ARG A 11 -1.90 -0.08 -14.30
C ARG A 11 -1.19 -1.43 -14.34
N ASN A 12 -0.20 -1.58 -15.22
CA ASN A 12 0.57 -2.82 -15.34
C ASN A 12 1.31 -3.18 -14.04
N MET A 13 1.78 -2.18 -13.27
CA MET A 13 2.40 -2.43 -11.95
C MET A 13 1.44 -3.09 -10.97
N PHE A 14 0.16 -2.68 -10.93
CA PHE A 14 -0.84 -3.27 -10.03
C PHE A 14 -1.32 -4.65 -10.50
N GLU A 15 -1.19 -4.96 -11.79
CA GLU A 15 -1.57 -6.26 -12.36
C GLU A 15 -0.50 -7.35 -12.23
N THR A 16 0.78 -6.96 -12.16
CA THR A 16 1.92 -7.87 -12.19
C THR A 16 2.55 -8.01 -10.80
N ASN A 17 3.46 -7.10 -10.45
CA ASN A 17 4.14 -7.04 -9.17
C ASN A 17 4.57 -5.61 -8.85
N ALA A 18 3.74 -4.88 -8.10
CA ALA A 18 4.00 -3.49 -7.77
C ALA A 18 5.32 -3.29 -7.01
N PHE A 19 5.80 -4.31 -6.27
CA PHE A 19 6.99 -4.20 -5.43
C PHE A 19 8.29 -4.05 -6.23
N GLU A 20 8.35 -4.54 -7.47
CA GLU A 20 9.54 -4.37 -8.33
C GLU A 20 9.73 -2.92 -8.80
N ALA A 21 8.65 -2.16 -8.86
CA ALA A 21 8.65 -0.75 -9.25
C ALA A 21 9.04 0.18 -8.09
N ILE A 22 9.18 -0.33 -6.86
CA ILE A 22 9.47 0.46 -5.66
C ILE A 22 10.97 0.46 -5.39
N ASP A 23 11.50 1.63 -5.01
CA ASP A 23 12.87 1.75 -4.54
C ASP A 23 13.04 1.11 -3.16
N PRO A 24 14.08 0.31 -2.88
CA PRO A 24 14.29 -0.27 -1.55
C PRO A 24 14.31 0.77 -0.43
N ASP A 25 14.83 1.97 -0.71
CA ASP A 25 14.92 3.10 0.22
C ASP A 25 13.72 4.06 0.10
N VAL A 26 12.61 3.60 -0.49
CA VAL A 26 11.37 4.37 -0.61
C VAL A 26 10.99 5.00 0.72
N ARG A 27 10.49 6.23 0.68
CA ARG A 27 9.82 6.83 1.81
C ARG A 27 8.33 6.52 1.75
N TRP A 28 7.89 5.50 2.49
CA TRP A 28 6.49 5.06 2.50
C TRP A 28 5.78 5.55 3.77
N VAL A 29 4.93 6.57 3.61
CA VAL A 29 4.09 7.13 4.67
C VAL A 29 2.73 6.45 4.66
N ILE A 30 2.29 5.92 5.81
CA ILE A 30 0.92 5.41 5.99
C ILE A 30 0.14 6.35 6.92
N ALA A 31 -0.97 6.88 6.42
CA ALA A 31 -1.87 7.86 7.03
C ALA A 31 -1.21 9.22 7.33
N ASN A 32 -0.20 9.26 8.19
CA ASN A 32 0.63 10.43 8.43
C ASN A 32 2.04 10.06 8.92
N GLU A 33 2.94 11.02 8.92
CA GLU A 33 4.35 10.81 9.28
C GLU A 33 4.54 10.59 10.78
N GLU A 34 3.70 11.24 11.60
CA GLU A 34 3.77 11.16 13.06
C GLU A 34 3.44 9.76 13.57
N GLY A 35 2.79 8.92 12.76
CA GLY A 35 2.40 7.57 13.15
C GLY A 35 1.46 7.58 14.35
N ALA A 36 0.58 8.58 14.44
CA ALA A 36 -0.29 8.81 15.60
C ALA A 36 -1.78 8.91 15.27
N CYS A 37 -2.21 8.53 14.05
CA CYS A 37 -3.61 8.55 13.63
C CYS A 37 -4.52 7.70 14.54
N VAL A 38 -4.09 6.48 14.87
CA VAL A 38 -4.83 5.54 15.72
C VAL A 38 -3.96 5.16 16.92
N PRO A 39 -4.38 5.46 18.17
CA PRO A 39 -3.62 5.12 19.36
C PRO A 39 -3.32 3.61 19.47
N GLY A 40 -2.05 3.26 19.70
CA GLY A 40 -1.61 1.87 19.88
C GLY A 40 -1.58 1.02 18.60
N PHE A 41 -1.80 1.63 17.43
CA PHE A 41 -1.76 0.96 16.14
C PHE A 41 -0.40 1.18 15.47
N SER A 42 0.33 0.11 15.16
CA SER A 42 1.73 0.17 14.70
C SER A 42 1.90 0.25 13.19
N MET A 43 0.83 0.16 12.39
CA MET A 43 0.87 0.21 10.92
C MET A 43 0.54 1.61 10.39
N GLN A 44 1.22 2.62 10.94
CA GLN A 44 1.12 4.03 10.56
C GLN A 44 2.47 4.70 10.81
N GLY A 45 2.80 5.77 10.09
CA GLY A 45 4.12 6.39 10.13
C GLY A 45 4.91 6.19 8.84
N VAL A 46 6.24 6.32 8.93
CA VAL A 46 7.16 6.25 7.80
C VAL A 46 7.95 4.94 7.82
N PHE A 47 8.04 4.28 6.67
CA PHE A 47 8.74 3.01 6.47
C PHE A 47 9.56 3.03 5.18
N ASN A 48 10.65 2.28 5.13
CA ASN A 48 11.19 1.82 3.86
C ASN A 48 10.51 0.53 3.39
N LEU A 49 10.88 -0.01 2.22
CA LEU A 49 10.22 -1.18 1.65
C LEU A 49 10.35 -2.42 2.57
N ALA A 50 11.53 -2.65 3.14
CA ALA A 50 11.77 -3.79 4.02
C ALA A 50 10.95 -3.69 5.32
N GLU A 51 10.94 -2.51 5.95
CA GLU A 51 10.16 -2.26 7.16
C GLU A 51 8.66 -2.35 6.91
N TRP A 52 8.17 -1.85 5.78
CA TRP A 52 6.77 -1.98 5.40
C TRP A 52 6.39 -3.45 5.21
N MET A 53 7.24 -4.23 4.53
CA MET A 53 7.01 -5.67 4.34
C MET A 53 6.93 -6.42 5.67
N GLU A 54 7.82 -6.12 6.61
CA GLU A 54 7.87 -6.76 7.92
C GLU A 54 6.75 -6.29 8.86
N LYS A 55 6.57 -4.98 9.00
CA LYS A 55 5.73 -4.37 10.04
C LYS A 55 4.28 -4.20 9.60
N VAL A 56 4.00 -4.13 8.29
CA VAL A 56 2.67 -3.84 7.74
C VAL A 56 2.15 -5.02 6.91
N PHE A 57 2.87 -5.42 5.86
CA PHE A 57 2.35 -6.41 4.93
C PHE A 57 2.29 -7.82 5.53
N THR A 58 3.36 -8.28 6.17
CA THR A 58 3.44 -9.64 6.74
C THR A 58 2.34 -9.89 7.79
N PRO A 59 2.11 -9.00 8.78
CA PRO A 59 1.07 -9.23 9.79
C PRO A 59 -0.35 -9.14 9.21
N LEU A 60 -0.59 -8.27 8.20
CA LEU A 60 -1.86 -8.26 7.48
C LEU A 60 -2.04 -9.57 6.68
N ARG A 61 -1.05 -9.96 5.89
CA ARG A 61 -1.08 -11.17 5.05
C ARG A 61 -1.32 -12.43 5.87
N ALA A 62 -0.76 -12.53 7.06
CA ALA A 62 -0.95 -13.66 7.98
C ALA A 62 -2.41 -13.88 8.40
N ARG A 63 -3.26 -12.85 8.27
CA ARG A 63 -4.68 -12.86 8.65
C ARG A 63 -5.62 -13.02 7.47
N LEU A 64 -5.11 -12.94 6.24
CA LEU A 64 -5.91 -13.10 5.03
C LEU A 64 -5.68 -14.50 4.42
N THR A 65 -6.66 -15.00 3.68
CA THR A 65 -6.53 -16.26 2.95
C THR A 65 -5.58 -16.11 1.74
N SER A 66 -5.59 -14.95 1.11
CA SER A 66 -4.70 -14.54 0.01
C SER A 66 -4.19 -13.11 0.22
N PRO A 67 -3.15 -12.66 -0.51
CA PRO A 67 -2.86 -11.23 -0.61
C PRO A 67 -4.10 -10.45 -1.08
N PRO A 68 -4.31 -9.21 -0.62
CA PRO A 68 -5.34 -8.33 -1.16
C PRO A 68 -5.17 -8.16 -2.67
N LYS A 69 -6.24 -8.40 -3.42
CA LYS A 69 -6.32 -7.99 -4.82
C LYS A 69 -6.50 -6.47 -4.85
N ALA A 70 -5.58 -5.77 -5.51
CA ALA A 70 -5.66 -4.34 -5.74
C ALA A 70 -6.36 -4.06 -7.07
N GLU A 71 -7.46 -3.31 -7.04
CA GLU A 71 -8.17 -2.83 -8.22
C GLU A 71 -8.00 -1.31 -8.33
N VAL A 72 -7.44 -0.83 -9.44
CA VAL A 72 -7.29 0.62 -9.70
C VAL A 72 -8.61 1.21 -10.16
N ILE A 73 -9.21 2.08 -9.34
CA ILE A 73 -10.51 2.71 -9.59
C ILE A 73 -10.36 4.03 -10.34
N ARG A 74 -9.49 4.91 -9.83
CA ARG A 74 -9.15 6.19 -10.46
C ARG A 74 -7.64 6.37 -10.48
N LEU A 75 -7.15 7.01 -11.54
CA LEU A 75 -5.73 7.29 -11.72
C LEU A 75 -5.56 8.68 -12.33
N TYR A 76 -4.72 9.49 -11.72
CA TYR A 76 -4.31 10.79 -12.21
C TYR A 76 -2.79 10.86 -12.22
N ILE A 77 -2.20 11.44 -13.27
CA ILE A 77 -0.75 11.61 -13.39
C ILE A 77 -0.46 13.10 -13.61
N THR A 78 0.47 13.63 -12.82
CA THR A 78 0.97 14.99 -12.94
C THR A 78 2.49 14.99 -12.79
N GLY A 79 3.20 15.27 -13.89
CA GLY A 79 4.66 15.17 -13.94
C GLY A 79 5.14 13.77 -13.54
N MET A 80 5.96 13.72 -12.48
CA MET A 80 6.52 12.49 -11.90
C MET A 80 5.68 11.93 -10.75
N THR A 81 4.44 12.39 -10.58
CA THR A 81 3.54 11.95 -9.52
C THR A 81 2.33 11.24 -10.10
N ALA A 82 1.96 10.09 -9.54
CA ALA A 82 0.69 9.42 -9.81
C ALA A 82 -0.16 9.38 -8.54
N ILE A 83 -1.45 9.68 -8.67
CA ILE A 83 -2.46 9.58 -7.61
C ILE A 83 -3.40 8.45 -7.99
N VAL A 84 -3.44 7.40 -7.18
CA VAL A 84 -4.14 6.16 -7.48
C VAL A 84 -5.16 5.86 -6.40
N GLU A 85 -6.43 5.84 -6.74
CA GLU A 85 -7.46 5.26 -5.88
C GLU A 85 -7.52 3.75 -6.15
N ILE A 86 -7.45 2.97 -5.09
CA ILE A 86 -7.38 1.52 -5.15
C ILE A 86 -8.45 0.93 -4.24
N LYS A 87 -9.14 -0.10 -4.71
CA LYS A 87 -9.98 -0.97 -3.89
C LYS A 87 -9.20 -2.26 -3.61
N GLY A 88 -8.93 -2.55 -2.34
CA GLY A 88 -8.27 -3.78 -1.92
C GLY A 88 -9.28 -4.79 -1.38
N THR A 89 -9.35 -5.96 -2.01
CA THR A 89 -10.28 -7.03 -1.61
C THR A 89 -9.57 -8.33 -1.26
N ALA A 90 -9.97 -8.97 -0.18
CA ALA A 90 -9.57 -10.32 0.20
C ALA A 90 -10.61 -10.97 1.13
N THR A 91 -10.35 -12.20 1.55
CA THR A 91 -11.09 -12.86 2.63
C THR A 91 -10.20 -12.99 3.86
N GLN A 92 -10.74 -12.63 5.01
CA GLN A 92 -10.13 -12.81 6.31
C GLN A 92 -10.18 -14.30 6.72
N LYS A 93 -9.22 -14.77 7.52
CA LYS A 93 -9.21 -16.16 8.00
C LYS A 93 -10.41 -16.50 8.90
N ASN A 94 -11.03 -15.51 9.54
CA ASN A 94 -12.28 -15.69 10.28
C ASN A 94 -13.54 -15.74 9.37
N GLY A 95 -13.39 -15.67 8.05
CA GLY A 95 -14.48 -15.74 7.08
C GLY A 95 -15.05 -14.39 6.65
N GLU A 96 -14.75 -13.30 7.36
CA GLU A 96 -15.24 -11.96 7.02
C GLU A 96 -14.55 -11.39 5.77
N PRO A 97 -15.18 -10.45 5.06
CA PRO A 97 -14.53 -9.79 3.93
C PRO A 97 -13.45 -8.79 4.41
N TYR A 98 -12.40 -8.64 3.62
CA TYR A 98 -11.46 -7.52 3.69
C TYR A 98 -11.75 -6.61 2.48
N ASN A 99 -12.23 -5.39 2.71
CA ASN A 99 -12.64 -4.45 1.66
C ASN A 99 -12.10 -3.04 1.94
N ASN A 100 -10.79 -2.90 2.00
CA ASN A 100 -10.17 -1.61 2.31
C ASN A 100 -10.10 -0.72 1.05
N SER A 101 -10.22 0.59 1.26
CA SER A 101 -10.12 1.59 0.19
C SER A 101 -8.87 2.42 0.43
N TYR A 102 -8.08 2.63 -0.62
CA TYR A 102 -6.79 3.31 -0.54
C TYR A 102 -6.72 4.47 -1.51
N CYS A 103 -5.94 5.48 -1.14
CA CYS A 103 -5.40 6.48 -2.05
C CYS A 103 -3.88 6.50 -1.90
N TRP A 104 -3.16 6.14 -2.96
CA TRP A 104 -1.70 6.17 -3.00
C TRP A 104 -1.24 7.34 -3.86
N ILE A 105 -0.43 8.22 -3.28
CA ILE A 105 0.29 9.27 -3.99
C ILE A 105 1.72 8.79 -4.17
N LEU A 106 2.12 8.55 -5.42
CA LEU A 106 3.39 7.93 -5.79
C LEU A 106 4.28 8.97 -6.46
N THR A 107 5.50 9.15 -5.96
CA THR A 107 6.51 9.99 -6.62
C THR A 107 7.60 9.12 -7.21
N PHE A 108 7.93 9.37 -8.48
CA PHE A 108 8.88 8.60 -9.27
C PHE A 108 10.21 9.33 -9.45
N SER A 109 11.31 8.57 -9.41
CA SER A 109 12.63 9.05 -9.81
C SER A 109 12.71 9.25 -11.34
N PRO A 110 13.13 10.42 -11.84
CA PRO A 110 13.36 10.64 -13.27
C PRO A 110 14.46 9.75 -13.88
N ASP A 111 15.44 9.36 -13.05
CA ASP A 111 16.64 8.65 -13.49
C ASP A 111 16.43 7.14 -13.51
N THR A 112 15.80 6.59 -12.47
CA THR A 112 15.61 5.14 -12.32
C THR A 112 14.22 4.67 -12.75
N GLY A 113 13.24 5.58 -12.78
CA GLY A 113 11.83 5.24 -13.00
C GLY A 113 11.16 4.50 -11.85
N LYS A 114 11.85 4.32 -10.71
CA LYS A 114 11.28 3.70 -9.51
C LYS A 114 10.47 4.68 -8.67
N ILE A 115 9.54 4.15 -7.89
CA ILE A 115 8.81 4.90 -6.86
C ILE A 115 9.75 5.14 -5.68
N VAL A 116 10.01 6.41 -5.37
CA VAL A 116 10.90 6.85 -4.28
C VAL A 116 10.13 7.39 -3.07
N GLU A 117 8.86 7.76 -3.24
CA GLU A 117 7.97 8.13 -2.14
C GLU A 117 6.55 7.64 -2.39
N ILE A 118 5.91 7.16 -1.33
CA ILE A 118 4.50 6.74 -1.30
C ILE A 118 3.84 7.41 -0.11
N HIS A 119 2.76 8.16 -0.35
CA HIS A 119 1.81 8.52 0.72
C HIS A 119 0.54 7.71 0.53
N GLU A 120 0.31 6.80 1.48
CA GLU A 120 -0.80 5.88 1.52
C GLU A 120 -1.85 6.35 2.53
N TYR A 121 -3.04 6.68 2.02
CA TYR A 121 -4.24 6.84 2.83
C TYR A 121 -5.11 5.60 2.69
N LEU A 122 -5.68 5.13 3.79
CA LEU A 122 -6.52 3.93 3.85
C LEU A 122 -7.50 3.97 5.02
N ASP A 123 -8.44 3.02 5.07
CA ASP A 123 -9.26 2.80 6.26
C ASP A 123 -8.43 2.13 7.38
N THR A 124 -7.85 2.96 8.22
CA THR A 124 -7.04 2.54 9.38
C THR A 124 -7.89 1.86 10.47
N ALA A 125 -9.19 2.17 10.54
CA ALA A 125 -10.09 1.52 11.50
C ALA A 125 -10.36 0.07 11.09
N MET A 126 -10.58 -0.18 9.80
CA MET A 126 -10.67 -1.54 9.26
C MET A 126 -9.36 -2.31 9.47
N LEU A 127 -8.21 -1.69 9.16
CA LEU A 127 -6.93 -2.38 9.34
C LEU A 127 -6.67 -2.74 10.81
N ARG A 128 -7.00 -1.85 11.76
CA ARG A 128 -6.96 -2.14 13.20
C ARG A 128 -7.89 -3.30 13.57
N ASP A 129 -9.12 -3.30 13.07
CA ASP A 129 -10.12 -4.33 13.35
C ASP A 129 -9.63 -5.72 12.91
N VAL A 130 -9.09 -5.82 11.70
CA VAL A 130 -8.46 -7.03 11.18
C VAL A 130 -7.36 -7.52 12.13
N LEU A 131 -6.47 -6.63 12.61
CA LEU A 131 -5.40 -7.05 13.51
C LEU A 131 -5.90 -7.60 14.86
N GLN A 132 -7.00 -7.04 15.37
CA GLN A 132 -7.56 -7.35 16.70
C GLN A 132 -8.46 -8.58 16.69
N ASN A 133 -9.31 -8.71 15.67
CA ASN A 133 -10.44 -9.65 15.67
C ASN A 133 -10.22 -10.88 14.76
N ASN A 134 -9.25 -10.83 13.86
CA ASN A 134 -8.90 -11.94 12.98
C ASN A 134 -7.59 -12.57 13.46
N LYS A 135 -7.71 -13.51 14.40
CA LYS A 135 -6.57 -14.16 15.05
C LYS A 135 -5.83 -15.07 14.06
N VAL A 136 -4.50 -15.02 14.10
CA VAL A 136 -3.66 -15.99 13.41
C VAL A 136 -3.70 -17.26 14.28
N GLU A 137 -4.25 -18.36 13.76
CA GLU A 137 -4.06 -19.66 14.40
C GLU A 137 -2.55 -19.94 14.50
N GLY A 138 -2.10 -20.29 15.70
CA GLY A 138 -0.69 -20.57 16.01
C GLY A 138 -0.23 -21.92 15.49
#